data_AF-A0A5K0ZH06-F1
#
_entry.id   AF-A0A5K0ZH06-F1
#
_cell.length_a   1.000
_cell.length_b   1.000
_cell.length_c   1.000
_cell.angle_alpha   90.00
_cell.angle_beta   90.00
_cell.angle_gamma   90.00
#
_symmetry.space_group_name_H-M   'P 1'
#
loop_
_entity.id
_entity.type
_entity.pdbx_description
1 polymer ?
#
loop_
_entity_poly.entity_id
_entity_poly.type
_entity_poly.pdbx_seq_one_letter_code
_entity_poly.pdbx_strand_id
1 'polypeptide(L)' 'VRFIVMGNLFCSEYRIHRRYDLKGSSHGRITDKPEAEIDENTTLKDLDLNFIFRLQKSWFQELR' A
#
# COMPACT_ATOMS: atom_id res chain seq x y z
N VAL A 1 17.78 12.40 -20.48
CA VAL A 1 16.81 11.86 -19.50
C VAL A 1 16.55 10.40 -19.84
N ARG A 2 16.56 9.49 -18.86
CA ARG A 2 16.15 8.09 -19.06
C ARG A 2 14.88 7.86 -18.27
N PHE A 3 13.87 7.25 -18.88
CA PHE A 3 12.61 6.88 -18.24
C PHE A 3 12.23 5.46 -18.66
N ILE A 4 11.44 4.80 -17.83
CA ILE A 4 10.89 3.47 -18.09
C ILE A 4 9.38 3.60 -18.07
N VAL A 5 8.72 3.00 -19.05
CA VAL A 5 7.26 2.88 -19.09
C VAL A 5 6.89 1.51 -18.54
N MET A 6 5.97 1.47 -17.58
CA MET A 6 5.45 0.25 -16.97
C MET A 6 3.92 0.33 -16.85
N GLY A 7 3.27 -0.81 -16.63
CA GLY A 7 1.84 -0.89 -16.39
C GLY A 7 1.44 -0.22 -15.06
N ASN A 8 0.31 0.48 -15.06
CA ASN A 8 -0.27 1.02 -13.84
C ASN A 8 -1.04 -0.08 -13.10
N LEU A 9 -0.56 -0.49 -11.93
CA LEU A 9 -1.20 -1.49 -11.07
C LEU A 9 -2.61 -1.10 -10.61
N PHE A 10 -2.88 0.20 -10.52
CA PHE A 10 -4.08 0.77 -9.89
C PHE A 10 -5.12 1.25 -10.90
N CYS A 11 -5.01 0.83 -12.16
CA CYS A 11 -5.91 1.23 -13.23
C CYS A 11 -7.27 0.52 -13.11
N SER A 12 -8.09 0.96 -12.17
CA SER A 12 -9.45 0.45 -11.94
C SER A 12 -10.46 1.59 -11.89
N GLU A 13 -11.74 1.29 -12.15
CA GLU A 13 -12.85 2.24 -11.99
C GLU A 13 -13.16 2.58 -10.52
N TYR A 14 -12.52 1.88 -9.59
CA TYR A 14 -12.73 2.06 -8.15
C TYR A 14 -11.72 3.04 -7.55
N ARG A 15 -12.22 3.91 -6.67
CA ARG A 15 -11.39 4.86 -5.91
C ARG A 15 -10.55 4.12 -4.86
N ILE A 16 -9.28 4.51 -4.77
CA ILE A 16 -8.36 4.00 -3.76
C ILE A 16 -8.45 4.88 -2.52
N HIS A 17 -8.94 4.32 -1.43
CA HIS A 17 -9.13 5.05 -0.18
C HIS A 17 -7.84 5.14 0.66
N ARG A 18 -6.96 4.13 0.57
CA ARG A 18 -5.68 4.07 1.28
C ARG A 18 -4.64 3.37 0.44
N ARG A 19 -3.40 3.83 0.52
CA ARG A 19 -2.25 3.31 -0.23
C ARG A 19 -1.15 2.90 0.75
N TYR A 20 -0.54 1.75 0.53
CA TYR A 20 0.54 1.24 1.37
C TYR A 20 1.74 0.83 0.49
N ASP A 21 2.95 1.22 0.89
CA ASP A 21 4.19 0.60 0.46
C ASP A 21 4.65 -0.31 1.59
N LEU A 22 4.66 -1.64 1.37
CA LEU A 22 5.04 -2.64 2.36
C LEU A 22 6.32 -3.36 1.91
N LYS A 23 7.25 -3.57 2.84
CA LYS A 23 8.55 -4.23 2.56
C LYS A 23 8.90 -5.30 3.60
N GLY A 24 8.14 -5.42 4.69
CA GLY A 24 8.37 -6.38 5.76
C GLY A 24 9.48 -6.00 6.75
N SER A 25 10.03 -4.79 6.65
CA SER A 25 11.01 -4.25 7.60
C SER A 25 10.39 -3.19 8.49
N SER A 26 11.09 -2.77 9.56
CA SER A 26 10.56 -1.79 10.53
C SER A 26 11.30 -0.45 10.51
N HIS A 27 12.62 -0.47 10.28
CA HIS A 27 13.42 0.75 10.36
C HIS A 27 13.08 1.73 9.23
N GLY A 28 12.66 2.95 9.58
CA GLY A 28 12.23 3.96 8.61
C GLY A 28 10.91 3.66 7.89
N ARG A 29 10.13 2.69 8.38
CA ARG A 29 8.86 2.25 7.78
C ARG A 29 7.64 2.82 8.49
N ILE A 30 7.75 4.08 8.92
CA ILE A 30 6.64 4.93 9.41
C ILE A 30 6.50 6.15 8.51
N THR A 31 5.30 6.70 8.39
CA THR A 31 5.05 7.94 7.66
C THR A 31 5.32 9.15 8.56
N ASP A 32 5.91 10.21 8.00
CA ASP A 32 6.28 11.41 8.79
C ASP A 32 5.09 12.36 9.04
N LYS A 33 3.95 12.11 8.39
CA LYS A 33 2.74 12.93 8.53
C LYS A 33 1.96 12.53 9.78
N PRO A 34 1.43 13.51 10.55
CA PRO A 34 0.52 13.22 11.64
C PRO A 34 -0.81 12.64 11.11
N GLU A 35 -1.50 11.85 11.95
CA GLU A 35 -2.72 11.13 11.55
C GLU A 35 -3.82 12.06 11.00
N ALA A 36 -3.92 13.28 11.53
CA ALA A 36 -4.88 14.29 11.08
C ALA A 36 -4.63 14.80 9.64
N GLU A 37 -3.43 14.61 9.11
CA GLU A 37 -3.03 15.04 7.75
C GLU A 37 -2.98 13.86 6.76
N ILE A 38 -3.33 12.65 7.21
CA ILE A 38 -3.37 11.48 6.33
C ILE A 38 -4.59 11.59 5.41
N ASP A 39 -4.31 11.63 4.12
CA ASP A 39 -5.30 11.61 3.04
C ASP A 39 -5.11 10.37 2.14
N GLU A 40 -5.94 10.27 1.11
CA GLU A 40 -5.92 9.15 0.16
C GLU A 40 -4.67 9.08 -0.73
N ASN A 41 -3.94 10.20 -0.87
CA ASN A 41 -2.72 10.29 -1.66
C ASN A 41 -1.47 9.97 -0.83
N THR A 42 -1.60 9.97 0.50
CA THR A 42 -0.55 9.60 1.43
C THR A 42 -0.27 8.10 1.32
N THR A 43 0.99 7.76 1.04
CA THR A 43 1.43 6.36 0.98
C THR A 43 1.95 5.94 2.34
N LEU A 44 1.16 5.14 3.04
CA LEU A 44 1.44 4.59 4.36
C LEU A 44 2.48 3.46 4.27
N LYS A 45 3.15 3.14 5.38
CA LYS A 45 4.21 2.14 5.45
C LYS A 45 3.89 1.02 6.44
N ASP A 46 4.83 0.11 6.65
CA ASP A 46 4.65 -1.11 7.46
C ASP A 46 4.19 -0.82 8.90
N LEU A 47 4.73 0.21 9.55
CA LEU A 47 4.38 0.56 10.93
C LEU A 47 3.07 1.37 11.04
N ASP A 48 2.58 1.92 9.93
CA ASP A 48 1.28 2.62 9.88
C ASP A 48 0.11 1.64 9.64
N LEU A 49 0.42 0.38 9.29
CA LEU A 49 -0.59 -0.62 8.93
C LEU A 49 -1.26 -1.20 10.18
N ASN A 50 -2.43 -0.66 10.51
CA ASN A 50 -3.26 -1.10 11.64
C ASN A 50 -4.36 -2.10 11.24
N PHE A 51 -4.21 -2.79 10.10
CA PHE A 51 -5.22 -3.71 9.57
C PHE A 51 -4.65 -5.10 9.29
N ILE A 52 -5.54 -6.09 9.33
CA ILE A 52 -5.29 -7.44 8.84
C ILE A 52 -6.19 -7.68 7.63
N PHE A 53 -5.60 -8.00 6.49
CA PHE A 53 -6.34 -8.34 5.27
C PHE A 53 -6.75 -9.80 5.28
N ARG A 54 -8.05 -10.07 5.22
CA ARG A 54 -8.59 -11.43 5.07
C ARG A 54 -8.88 -11.69 3.59
N LEU A 55 -8.22 -12.68 3.03
CA LEU A 55 -8.48 -13.18 1.67
C LEU A 55 -9.27 -14.48 1.72
N GLN A 56 -10.03 -14.76 0.67
CA GLN A 56 -10.61 -16.08 0.46
C GLN A 56 -9.50 -17.14 0.34
N LYS A 57 -9.80 -18.35 0.80
CA LYS A 57 -8.81 -19.43 0.90
C LYS A 57 -8.14 -19.76 -0.45
N SER A 58 -8.88 -19.71 -1.56
CA SER A 58 -8.34 -19.94 -2.91
C SER A 58 -7.22 -18.94 -3.25
N TRP A 59 -7.52 -17.64 -3.13
CA TRP A 59 -6.58 -16.56 -3.38
C TRP A 59 -5.36 -16.59 -2.47
N PHE A 60 -5.54 -16.96 -1.19
CA PHE A 60 -4.41 -17.08 -0.27
C PHE A 60 -3.44 -18.20 -0.68
N GLN A 61 -3.93 -19.32 -1.24
CA GLN A 61 -3.04 -20.39 -1.71
C GLN A 61 -2.32 -20.01 -3.00
N GLU A 62 -2.95 -19.24 -3.89
CA GLU A 62 -2.33 -18.78 -5.13
C GLU A 62 -1.23 -17.73 -4.89
N LEU A 63 -1.41 -16.86 -3.89
CA LEU A 63 -0.48 -15.76 -3.57
C LEU A 63 0.65 -16.17 -2.60
N ARG A 64 0.69 -17.43 -2.15
CA ARG A 64 1.73 -17.96 -1.26
C ARG A 64 2.89 -18.55 -2.05
#